data_AF-A0A1X1CZT8-F1
#
_entry.id   AF-A0A1X1CZT8-F1
#
_cell.length_a   1.000
_cell.length_b   1.000
_cell.length_c   1.000
_cell.angle_alpha   90.00
_cell.angle_beta   90.00
_cell.angle_gamma   90.00
#
_symmetry.space_group_name_H-M   'P 1'
#
loop_
_entity.id
_entity.type
_entity.pdbx_description
1 polymer ?
#
loop_
_entity_poly.entity_id
_entity_poly.type
_entity_poly.pdbx_seq_one_letter_code
_entity_poly.pdbx_strand_id
1 'polypeptide(L)'
;MRRHVDAETPADTDAQAVELQKILQVLLPIRKQRLSRSERQQRQQEQKLQLCQQAQRMGEQQLADHSRRYQTTSAAFLPQHQGKQTPLHALNAAIEDEQQKRDDMQQQQQQVERLASASLQQQAHSEAALCHVRRCQRDVEKIEYLLQNSEVIRS
;
A
#
# COMPACT_ATOMS: atom_id res chain seq x y z
N MET A 1 76.38 3.78 -2.73
CA MET A 1 76.33 3.81 -4.21
C MET A 1 75.59 2.57 -4.71
N ARG A 2 74.29 2.71 -4.99
CA ARG A 2 73.55 2.09 -6.12
C ARG A 2 72.04 2.20 -5.82
N ARG A 3 71.43 3.20 -6.45
CA ARG A 3 69.99 3.27 -6.75
C ARG A 3 69.62 2.08 -7.64
N HIS A 4 68.36 1.67 -7.65
CA HIS A 4 67.60 1.00 -8.74
C HIS A 4 66.40 0.27 -8.10
N VAL A 5 65.14 0.36 -8.53
CA VAL A 5 64.41 1.13 -9.54
C VAL A 5 62.96 1.13 -9.05
N ASP A 6 62.30 2.29 -9.13
CA ASP A 6 60.84 2.40 -9.02
C ASP A 6 60.16 1.43 -9.99
N ALA A 7 59.43 0.45 -9.45
CA ALA A 7 58.48 -0.30 -10.25
C ALA A 7 57.25 0.57 -10.48
N GLU A 8 57.39 1.50 -11.44
CA GLU A 8 56.29 2.22 -12.06
C GLU A 8 55.23 1.20 -12.48
N THR A 9 54.08 1.23 -11.82
CA THR A 9 52.89 0.51 -12.27
C THR A 9 52.28 1.36 -13.40
N PRO A 10 52.13 0.84 -14.63
CA PRO A 10 51.90 1.68 -15.80
C PRO A 10 50.42 2.08 -15.94
N ALA A 11 50.21 3.33 -16.39
CA ALA A 11 49.13 4.00 -17.16
C ALA A 11 47.72 3.39 -17.43
N ASP A 12 47.42 2.12 -17.14
CA ASP A 12 46.12 1.49 -17.47
C ASP A 12 44.96 1.93 -16.54
N THR A 13 45.29 2.47 -15.37
CA THR A 13 44.31 2.94 -14.37
C THR A 13 43.43 4.07 -14.91
N ASP A 14 43.98 4.93 -15.77
CA ASP A 14 43.27 6.09 -16.32
C ASP A 14 42.25 5.68 -17.40
N ALA A 15 42.58 4.68 -18.24
CA ALA A 15 41.66 4.19 -19.26
C ALA A 15 40.42 3.54 -18.63
N GLN A 16 40.62 2.74 -17.58
CA GLN A 16 39.53 2.12 -16.81
C GLN A 16 38.69 3.16 -16.07
N ALA A 17 39.30 4.20 -15.51
CA ALA A 17 38.59 5.30 -14.86
C ALA A 17 37.74 6.13 -15.85
N VAL A 18 38.26 6.36 -17.06
CA VAL A 18 37.52 7.01 -18.17
C VAL A 18 36.33 6.17 -18.62
N GLU A 19 36.51 4.86 -18.77
CA GLU A 19 35.44 3.95 -19.14
C GLU A 19 34.36 3.87 -18.04
N LEU A 20 34.78 3.75 -16.77
CA LEU A 20 33.87 3.75 -15.63
C LEU A 20 33.03 5.04 -15.57
N GLN A 21 33.65 6.21 -15.77
CA GLN A 21 32.94 7.49 -15.78
C GLN A 21 31.90 7.54 -16.91
N LYS A 22 32.25 7.10 -18.12
CA LYS A 22 31.31 7.02 -19.25
C LYS A 22 30.12 6.09 -18.93
N ILE A 23 30.39 4.93 -18.33
CA ILE A 23 29.34 3.99 -17.90
C ILE A 23 28.42 4.65 -16.86
N LEU A 24 28.98 5.32 -15.85
CA LEU A 24 28.19 5.98 -14.80
C LEU A 24 27.35 7.14 -15.36
N GLN A 25 27.88 7.92 -16.30
CA GLN A 25 27.13 8.98 -16.99
C GLN A 25 25.95 8.44 -17.80
N VAL A 26 26.04 7.23 -18.36
CA VAL A 26 24.92 6.56 -19.03
C VAL A 26 23.94 5.96 -18.02
N LEU A 27 24.44 5.38 -16.91
CA LEU A 27 23.58 4.72 -15.91
C LEU A 27 22.77 5.71 -15.07
N LEU A 28 23.32 6.89 -14.76
CA LEU A 28 22.66 7.90 -13.93
C LEU A 28 21.26 8.29 -14.45
N PRO A 29 21.07 8.72 -15.72
CA PRO A 29 19.75 9.06 -16.23
C PRO A 29 18.79 7.87 -16.22
N ILE A 30 19.29 6.65 -16.46
CA ILE A 30 18.46 5.42 -16.38
C ILE A 30 17.97 5.19 -14.95
N ARG A 31 18.83 5.37 -13.94
CA ARG A 31 18.44 5.22 -12.53
C ARG A 31 17.49 6.32 -12.07
N LYS A 32 17.71 7.57 -12.48
CA LYS A 32 16.77 8.68 -12.23
C LYS A 32 15.39 8.42 -12.86
N GLN A 33 15.36 7.87 -14.07
CA GLN A 33 14.09 7.49 -14.71
C GLN A 33 13.38 6.36 -13.94
N ARG A 34 14.13 5.35 -13.47
CA ARG A 34 13.56 4.26 -12.64
C ARG A 34 13.01 4.80 -11.33
N LEU A 35 13.74 5.69 -10.64
CA LEU A 35 13.27 6.36 -9.43
C LEU A 35 11.95 7.10 -9.69
N SER A 36 11.89 7.94 -10.73
CA SER A 36 10.66 8.67 -11.09
C SER A 36 9.48 7.73 -11.36
N ARG A 37 9.71 6.58 -12.00
CA ARG A 37 8.65 5.56 -12.21
C ARG A 37 8.20 4.95 -10.90
N SER A 38 9.12 4.59 -10.01
CA SER A 38 8.79 4.03 -8.71
C SER A 38 8.03 5.02 -7.82
N GLU A 39 8.38 6.30 -7.83
CA GLU A 39 7.65 7.35 -7.11
C GLU A 39 6.22 7.55 -7.65
N ARG A 40 6.01 7.40 -8.96
CA ARG A 40 4.65 7.41 -9.53
C ARG A 40 3.86 6.19 -9.08
N GLN A 41 4.48 5.01 -9.07
CA GLN A 41 3.83 3.79 -8.59
C GLN A 41 3.48 3.88 -7.11
N GLN A 42 4.38 4.40 -6.27
CA GLN A 42 4.11 4.60 -4.84
C GLN A 42 2.93 5.57 -4.63
N ARG A 43 2.88 6.70 -5.35
CA ARG A 43 1.71 7.62 -5.31
C ARG A 43 0.41 6.94 -5.71
N GLN A 44 0.44 6.08 -6.73
CA GLN A 44 -0.75 5.31 -7.14
C GLN A 44 -1.20 4.30 -6.07
N GLN A 45 -0.25 3.63 -5.39
CA GLN A 45 -0.60 2.69 -4.31
C GLN A 45 -1.13 3.41 -3.08
N GLU A 46 -0.62 4.61 -2.76
CA GLU A 46 -1.15 5.44 -1.68
C GLU A 46 -2.57 5.94 -1.98
N GLN A 47 -2.85 6.38 -3.20
CA GLN A 47 -4.21 6.76 -3.61
C GLN A 47 -5.18 5.59 -3.47
N LYS A 48 -4.78 4.39 -3.90
CA LYS A 48 -5.59 3.18 -3.71
C LYS A 48 -5.83 2.86 -2.24
N LEU A 49 -4.80 3.00 -1.40
CA LEU A 49 -4.92 2.80 0.04
C LEU A 49 -5.95 3.77 0.65
N GLN A 50 -5.91 5.04 0.28
CA GLN A 50 -6.88 6.04 0.74
C GLN A 50 -8.31 5.66 0.35
N LEU A 51 -8.53 5.19 -0.88
CA LEU A 51 -9.83 4.72 -1.34
C LEU A 51 -10.30 3.48 -0.57
N CYS A 52 -9.43 2.51 -0.33
CA CYS A 52 -9.75 1.31 0.48
C CYS A 52 -10.14 1.69 1.91
N GLN A 53 -9.37 2.57 2.55
CA GLN A 53 -9.64 3.05 3.91
C GLN A 53 -10.96 3.84 3.97
N GLN A 54 -11.25 4.66 2.96
CA GLN A 54 -12.53 5.36 2.88
C GLN A 54 -13.70 4.38 2.74
N ALA A 55 -13.58 3.41 1.85
CA ALA A 55 -14.61 2.37 1.66
C ALA A 55 -14.85 1.57 2.95
N GLN A 56 -13.78 1.19 3.65
CA GLN A 56 -13.87 0.51 4.94
C GLN A 56 -14.63 1.37 5.97
N ARG A 57 -14.24 2.63 6.15
CA ARG A 57 -14.92 3.54 7.11
C ARG A 57 -16.40 3.73 6.78
N MET A 58 -16.73 3.89 5.49
CA MET A 58 -18.12 4.00 5.06
C MET A 58 -18.90 2.70 5.35
N GLY A 59 -18.30 1.54 5.10
CA GLY A 59 -18.91 0.25 5.43
C GLY A 59 -19.15 0.08 6.93
N GLU A 60 -18.17 0.44 7.77
CA GLU A 60 -18.29 0.42 9.23
C GLU A 60 -19.41 1.32 9.74
N GLN A 61 -19.52 2.55 9.20
CA GLN A 61 -20.60 3.48 9.52
C GLN A 61 -21.97 2.92 9.14
N GLN A 62 -22.10 2.38 7.92
CA GLN A 62 -23.35 1.78 7.48
C GLN A 62 -23.74 0.58 8.35
N LEU A 63 -22.77 -0.23 8.79
CA LEU A 63 -23.02 -1.38 9.66
C LEU A 63 -23.47 -0.92 11.05
N ALA A 64 -22.85 0.12 11.61
CA ALA A 64 -23.27 0.71 12.89
C ALA A 64 -24.71 1.25 12.81
N ASP A 65 -25.04 1.99 11.75
CA ASP A 65 -26.38 2.52 11.53
C ASP A 65 -27.42 1.41 11.31
N HIS A 66 -27.06 0.34 10.60
CA HIS A 66 -27.94 -0.80 10.39
C HIS A 66 -28.15 -1.57 11.69
N SER A 67 -27.09 -1.83 12.45
CA SER A 67 -27.14 -2.49 13.77
C SER A 67 -28.03 -1.73 14.74
N ARG A 68 -27.92 -0.39 14.80
CA ARG A 68 -28.77 0.45 15.66
C ARG A 68 -30.26 0.37 15.27
N ARG A 69 -30.56 0.42 13.96
CA ARG A 69 -31.93 0.29 13.44
C ARG A 69 -32.51 -1.09 13.76
N TYR A 70 -31.71 -2.14 13.56
CA TYR A 70 -32.10 -3.51 13.87
C TYR A 70 -32.37 -3.69 15.37
N GLN A 71 -31.49 -3.23 16.25
CA GLN A 71 -31.70 -3.29 17.71
C GLN A 71 -32.99 -2.60 18.15
N THR A 72 -33.31 -1.43 17.56
CA THR A 72 -34.56 -0.70 17.86
C THR A 72 -35.79 -1.50 17.43
N THR A 73 -35.73 -2.13 16.25
CA THR A 73 -36.83 -2.91 15.68
C THR A 73 -37.04 -4.21 16.46
N SER A 74 -35.95 -4.92 16.76
CA SER A 74 -35.97 -6.17 17.52
C SER A 74 -36.47 -5.95 18.96
N ALA A 75 -36.11 -4.83 19.59
CA ALA A 75 -36.65 -4.45 20.90
C ALA A 75 -38.16 -4.16 20.87
N ALA A 76 -38.69 -3.68 19.74
CA ALA A 76 -40.12 -3.41 19.57
C ALA A 76 -40.93 -4.67 19.22
N PHE A 77 -40.29 -5.75 18.77
CA PHE A 77 -40.93 -6.98 18.31
C PHE A 77 -41.72 -7.70 19.42
N LEU A 78 -41.09 -7.93 20.57
CA LEU A 78 -41.73 -8.62 21.71
C LEU A 78 -42.97 -7.85 22.25
N PRO A 79 -42.89 -6.54 22.54
CA PRO A 79 -44.07 -5.75 22.93
C PRO A 79 -45.21 -5.73 21.89
N GLN A 80 -44.89 -5.91 20.61
CA GLN A 80 -45.89 -5.88 19.54
C GLN A 80 -46.69 -7.18 19.47
N HIS A 81 -46.07 -8.34 19.73
CA HIS A 81 -46.67 -9.65 19.51
C HIS A 81 -46.98 -10.45 20.78
N GLN A 82 -46.33 -10.17 21.91
CA GLN A 82 -46.54 -10.93 23.15
C GLN A 82 -47.92 -10.64 23.76
N GLY A 83 -48.69 -11.70 24.02
CA GLY A 83 -50.00 -11.61 24.68
C GLY A 83 -51.15 -11.06 23.82
N LYS A 84 -50.90 -10.76 22.54
CA LYS A 84 -51.93 -10.32 21.59
C LYS A 84 -52.34 -11.46 20.67
N GLN A 85 -53.64 -11.56 20.36
CA GLN A 85 -54.15 -12.45 19.31
C GLN A 85 -53.73 -11.92 17.94
N THR A 86 -52.53 -12.28 17.52
CA THR A 86 -52.00 -11.99 16.19
C THR A 86 -52.38 -13.16 15.28
N PRO A 87 -52.97 -12.94 14.09
CA PRO A 87 -53.25 -14.04 13.18
C PRO A 87 -51.94 -14.70 12.75
N LEU A 88 -51.94 -16.04 12.63
CA LEU A 88 -50.74 -16.85 12.44
C LEU A 88 -49.93 -16.45 11.19
N HIS A 89 -50.61 -16.06 10.10
CA HIS A 89 -49.94 -15.56 8.88
C HIS A 89 -49.12 -14.29 9.12
N ALA A 90 -49.62 -13.37 9.96
CA ALA A 90 -48.93 -12.12 10.26
C ALA A 90 -47.74 -12.35 11.21
N LEU A 91 -47.83 -13.33 12.10
CA LEU A 91 -46.70 -13.74 12.94
C LEU A 91 -45.58 -14.38 12.12
N ASN A 92 -45.92 -15.26 11.17
CA ASN A 92 -44.93 -15.87 10.27
C ASN A 92 -44.23 -14.81 9.40
N ALA A 93 -44.99 -13.88 8.82
CA ALA A 93 -44.41 -12.78 8.04
C ALA A 93 -43.45 -11.91 8.88
N ALA A 94 -43.78 -11.65 10.16
CA ALA A 94 -42.90 -10.90 11.06
C ALA A 94 -41.62 -11.68 11.42
N ILE A 95 -41.70 -13.00 11.57
CA ILE A 95 -40.52 -13.87 11.79
C ILE A 95 -39.62 -13.91 10.56
N GLU A 96 -40.20 -14.03 9.36
CA GLU A 96 -39.47 -14.02 8.09
C GLU A 96 -38.74 -12.68 7.88
N ASP A 97 -39.39 -11.55 8.16
CA ASP A 97 -38.78 -10.22 8.10
C ASP A 97 -37.62 -10.06 9.11
N GLU A 98 -37.75 -10.57 10.33
CA GLU A 98 -36.67 -10.56 11.32
C GLU A 98 -35.48 -11.44 10.89
N GLN A 99 -35.75 -12.61 10.27
CA GLN A 99 -34.71 -13.48 9.71
C GLN A 99 -33.97 -12.78 8.56
N GLN A 100 -34.70 -12.17 7.63
CA GLN A 100 -34.08 -11.45 6.51
C GLN A 100 -33.18 -10.30 6.99
N LYS A 101 -33.64 -9.52 7.98
CA LYS A 101 -32.83 -8.42 8.56
C LYS A 101 -31.57 -8.92 9.24
N ARG A 102 -31.61 -10.09 9.89
CA ARG A 102 -30.42 -10.72 10.49
C ARG A 102 -29.44 -11.16 9.41
N ASP A 103 -29.93 -11.78 8.35
CA ASP A 103 -29.09 -12.24 7.24
C ASP A 103 -28.43 -11.05 6.53
N ASP A 104 -29.17 -9.97 6.27
CA ASP A 104 -28.64 -8.74 5.70
C ASP A 104 -27.54 -8.12 6.59
N MET A 105 -27.74 -8.12 7.92
CA MET A 105 -26.73 -7.65 8.87
C MET A 105 -25.46 -8.53 8.84
N GLN A 106 -25.61 -9.86 8.77
CA GLN A 106 -24.48 -10.77 8.66
C GLN A 106 -23.71 -10.56 7.34
N GLN A 107 -24.41 -10.39 6.22
CA GLN A 107 -23.79 -10.10 4.93
C GLN A 107 -23.02 -8.78 4.97
N GLN A 108 -23.59 -7.75 5.58
CA GLN A 108 -22.93 -6.45 5.72
C GLN A 108 -21.70 -6.53 6.62
N GLN A 109 -21.75 -7.31 7.70
CA GLN A 109 -20.60 -7.56 8.57
C GLN A 109 -19.47 -8.27 7.82
N GLN A 110 -19.78 -9.32 7.05
CA GLN A 110 -18.81 -9.99 6.18
C GLN A 110 -18.21 -9.02 5.14
N GLN A 111 -19.02 -8.11 4.60
CA GLN A 111 -18.54 -7.11 3.65
C GLN A 111 -17.54 -6.14 4.29
N VAL A 112 -17.81 -5.69 5.52
CA VAL A 112 -16.88 -4.84 6.27
C VAL A 112 -15.56 -5.57 6.55
N GLU A 113 -15.60 -6.85 6.93
CA GLU A 113 -14.41 -7.67 7.13
C GLU A 113 -13.58 -7.84 5.84
N ARG A 114 -14.27 -8.02 4.70
CA ARG A 114 -13.60 -8.05 3.38
C ARG A 114 -12.94 -6.71 3.05
N LEU A 115 -13.60 -5.59 3.34
CA LEU A 115 -13.02 -4.26 3.14
C LEU A 115 -11.81 -4.01 4.05
N ALA A 116 -11.87 -4.45 5.31
CA ALA A 116 -10.77 -4.35 6.26
C ALA A 116 -9.56 -5.20 5.81
N SER A 117 -9.79 -6.43 5.35
CA SER A 117 -8.70 -7.27 4.81
C SER A 117 -8.10 -6.70 3.52
N ALA A 118 -8.92 -6.15 2.61
CA ALA A 118 -8.43 -5.46 1.42
C ALA A 118 -7.61 -4.20 1.76
N SER A 119 -8.04 -3.43 2.76
CA SER A 119 -7.31 -2.27 3.28
C SER A 119 -5.93 -2.65 3.81
N LEU A 120 -5.85 -3.73 4.61
CA LEU A 120 -4.60 -4.27 5.13
C LEU A 120 -3.65 -4.74 4.01
N GLN A 121 -4.17 -5.46 3.01
CA GLN A 121 -3.38 -5.90 1.85
C GLN A 121 -2.84 -4.70 1.07
N GLN A 122 -3.69 -3.69 0.83
CA GLN A 122 -3.29 -2.49 0.11
C GLN A 122 -2.24 -1.68 0.89
N GLN A 123 -2.29 -1.70 2.22
CA GLN A 123 -1.26 -1.09 3.06
C GLN A 123 0.10 -1.76 2.85
N ALA A 124 0.14 -3.10 2.87
CA ALA A 124 1.37 -3.85 2.58
C ALA A 124 1.94 -3.54 1.19
N HIS A 125 1.08 -3.38 0.18
CA HIS A 125 1.51 -2.96 -1.16
C HIS A 125 2.10 -1.54 -1.19
N SER A 126 1.52 -0.61 -0.42
CA SER A 126 2.04 0.76 -0.30
C SER A 126 3.42 0.78 0.38
N GLU A 127 3.58 0.00 1.46
CA GLU A 127 4.85 -0.15 2.17
C GLU A 127 5.94 -0.77 1.28
N ALA A 128 5.59 -1.82 0.52
CA ALA A 128 6.50 -2.42 -0.45
C ALA A 128 6.94 -1.42 -1.53
N ALA A 129 6.01 -0.60 -2.04
CA ALA A 129 6.32 0.44 -3.02
C ALA A 129 7.26 1.52 -2.43
N LEU A 130 7.05 1.92 -1.18
CA LEU A 130 7.92 2.86 -0.47
C LEU A 130 9.34 2.29 -0.29
N CYS A 131 9.46 1.02 0.12
CA CYS A 131 10.75 0.33 0.22
C CYS A 131 11.47 0.29 -1.13
N HIS A 132 10.75 0.06 -2.23
CA HIS A 132 11.31 0.08 -3.57
C HIS A 132 11.81 1.48 -3.97
N VAL A 133 11.05 2.54 -3.68
CA VAL A 133 11.49 3.94 -3.90
C VAL A 133 12.80 4.22 -3.16
N ARG A 134 12.88 3.87 -1.86
CA ARG A 134 14.10 4.06 -1.06
C ARG A 134 15.30 3.33 -1.66
N ARG A 135 15.10 2.12 -2.19
CA ARG A 135 16.17 1.38 -2.88
C ARG A 135 16.63 2.11 -4.15
N CYS A 136 15.69 2.61 -4.96
CA CYS A 136 16.03 3.38 -6.15
C CYS A 136 16.73 4.71 -5.83
N GLN A 137 16.38 5.37 -4.73
CA GLN A 137 17.07 6.58 -4.25
C GLN A 137 18.53 6.27 -3.91
N ARG A 138 18.79 5.23 -3.12
CA ARG A 138 20.15 4.78 -2.80
C ARG A 138 20.97 4.42 -4.04
N ASP A 139 20.35 3.78 -5.04
CA ASP A 139 21.02 3.47 -6.30
C ASP A 139 21.45 4.74 -7.05
N VAL A 140 20.62 5.79 -7.04
CA VAL A 140 20.95 7.09 -7.64
C VAL A 140 22.07 7.78 -6.85
N GLU A 141 21.92 7.90 -5.53
CA GLU A 141 22.91 8.50 -4.64
C GLU A 141 24.28 7.83 -4.78
N LYS A 142 24.31 6.49 -4.87
CA LYS A 142 25.55 5.74 -5.07
C LYS A 142 26.24 6.10 -6.38
N ILE A 143 25.49 6.26 -7.48
CA ILE A 143 26.08 6.65 -8.77
C ILE A 143 26.56 8.10 -8.73
N GLU A 144 25.79 9.00 -8.13
CA GLU A 144 26.19 10.41 -7.97
C GLU A 144 27.47 10.53 -7.14
N TYR A 145 27.58 9.79 -6.04
CA TYR A 145 28.78 9.72 -5.21
C TYR A 145 29.99 9.17 -5.98
N LEU A 146 29.82 8.10 -6.76
CA LEU A 146 30.90 7.53 -7.56
C LEU A 146 31.37 8.49 -8.67
N LEU A 147 30.45 9.23 -9.27
CA LEU A 147 30.78 10.26 -10.27
C LEU A 147 31.60 11.38 -9.63
N GLN A 148 31.15 11.93 -8.50
CA GLN A 148 31.87 12.96 -7.75
C GLN A 148 33.29 12.53 -7.37
N ASN A 149 33.47 11.30 -6.87
CA ASN A 149 34.80 10.81 -6.50
C ASN A 149 35.68 10.51 -7.72
N SER A 150 35.11 10.07 -8.84
CA SER A 150 35.86 9.88 -10.09
C SER A 150 36.32 11.19 -10.71
N GLU A 151 35.61 12.29 -10.43
CA GLU A 151 35.99 13.65 -10.83
C GLU A 151 37.11 14.19 -9.92
N VAL A 152 37.05 13.94 -8.62
CA VAL A 152 38.07 14.35 -7.64
C VAL A 152 39.41 13.61 -7.83
N ILE A 153 39.41 12.38 -8.34
CA ILE A 153 40.65 11.63 -8.63
C ILE A 153 41.40 12.20 -9.85
N ARG A 154 40.73 12.99 -10.71
CA ARG A 154 41.36 13.64 -11.90
C ARG A 154 41.80 15.08 -11.68
N SER A 155 41.40 15.72 -10.59
CA SER A 155 41.78 17.10 -10.22
C SER A 155 43.02 17.13 -9.32
#